data_AF-A0A819S6G2-F1
#
_entry.id   AF-A0A819S6G2-F1
#
_cell.length_a   1.000
_cell.length_b   1.000
_cell.length_c   1.000
_cell.angle_alpha   90.00
_cell.angle_beta   90.00
_cell.angle_gamma   90.00
#
_symmetry.space_group_name_H-M   'P 1'
#
loop_
_entity.id
_entity.type
_entity.pdbx_description
1 polymer ?
#
loop_
_entity_poly.entity_id
_entity_poly.type
_entity_poly.pdbx_seq_one_letter_code
_entity_poly.pdbx_strand_id
1 'polypeptide(L)'
;MDVLDLYTMIPQTEGILSIKKMLDYLNIKQINGLKIETISRLGRFVIHNNYFSYNGKYYHQVRGGAMDSSLTLTIANCFMFFFLNEIS
;
A
#
# COMPACT_ATOMS: atom_id res chain seq x y z
N MET A 1 -3.50 17.41 -10.61
CA MET A 1 -2.61 16.43 -11.25
C MET A 1 -3.43 15.17 -11.44
N ASP A 2 -3.61 14.75 -12.68
CA ASP A 2 -4.24 13.46 -12.97
C ASP A 2 -3.18 12.39 -12.73
N VAL A 3 -3.29 11.66 -11.62
CA VAL A 3 -2.28 10.64 -11.26
C VAL A 3 -2.66 9.32 -11.93
N LEU A 4 -2.60 9.32 -13.26
CA LEU A 4 -3.02 8.20 -14.12
C LEU A 4 -2.31 6.88 -13.77
N ASP A 5 -1.15 6.95 -13.11
CA ASP A 5 -0.31 5.79 -12.75
C ASP A 5 -0.04 5.66 -11.24
N LEU A 6 -0.86 6.26 -10.37
CA LEU A 6 -0.56 6.23 -8.92
C LEU A 6 -0.39 4.80 -8.40
N TYR A 7 -1.34 3.92 -8.72
CA TYR A 7 -1.37 2.56 -8.22
C TYR A 7 -0.19 1.71 -8.68
N THR A 8 0.33 1.98 -9.88
CA THR A 8 1.46 1.26 -10.48
C THR A 8 2.81 1.86 -10.07
N MET A 9 2.84 3.13 -9.66
CA MET A 9 4.06 3.86 -9.33
C MET A 9 4.34 4.04 -7.83
N ILE A 10 3.39 3.72 -6.94
CA ILE A 10 3.63 3.81 -5.49
C ILE A 10 4.87 2.99 -5.11
N PRO A 11 5.87 3.61 -4.46
CA PRO A 11 6.99 2.88 -3.90
C PRO A 11 6.49 1.97 -2.78
N GLN A 12 6.64 0.65 -2.97
CA GLN A 12 6.05 -0.38 -2.09
C GLN A 12 6.44 -0.19 -0.62
N THR A 13 7.69 0.16 -0.35
CA THR A 13 8.19 0.43 1.01
C THR A 13 7.50 1.64 1.65
N GLU A 14 7.36 2.73 0.90
CA GLU A 14 6.76 3.98 1.38
C GLU A 14 5.24 3.84 1.54
N GLY A 15 4.60 3.08 0.66
CA GLY A 15 3.18 2.74 0.77
C GLY A 15 2.85 1.91 2.01
N ILE A 16 3.71 0.98 2.41
CA ILE A 16 3.51 0.26 3.68
C ILE A 16 3.77 1.18 4.88
N LEU A 17 4.76 2.07 4.77
CA LEU A 17 5.03 3.04 5.83
C LEU A 17 3.86 4.02 6.00
N SER A 18 3.18 4.40 4.92
CA SER A 18 2.02 5.29 4.98
C SER A 18 0.83 4.66 5.67
N ILE A 19 0.59 3.34 5.52
CA ILE A 19 -0.40 2.63 6.35
C ILE A 19 -0.04 2.74 7.83
N LYS A 20 1.22 2.47 8.19
CA LYS A 20 1.63 2.55 9.60
C LYS A 20 1.43 3.96 10.16
N LYS A 21 1.89 4.99 9.42
CA LYS A 21 1.67 6.40 9.76
C LYS A 21 0.18 6.72 9.93
N MET A 22 -0.70 6.19 9.06
CA MET A 22 -2.14 6.41 9.15
C MET A 22 -2.73 5.78 10.42
N LEU A 23 -2.36 4.55 10.73
CA LEU A 23 -2.84 3.87 11.96
C LEU A 23 -2.37 4.60 13.22
N ASP A 24 -1.12 5.09 13.23
CA ASP A 24 -0.59 5.91 14.31
C ASP A 24 -1.33 7.26 14.41
N TYR A 25 -1.58 7.95 13.28
CA TYR A 25 -2.35 9.20 13.21
C TYR A 25 -3.78 9.05 13.74
N LEU A 26 -4.43 7.92 13.46
CA LEU A 26 -5.77 7.58 13.96
C LEU A 26 -5.77 7.03 15.40
N ASN A 27 -4.61 6.92 16.06
CA ASN A 27 -4.44 6.31 17.39
C ASN A 27 -4.97 4.86 17.48
N ILE A 28 -4.96 4.11 16.38
CA ILE A 28 -5.46 2.72 16.32
C ILE A 28 -4.32 1.76 16.66
N LYS A 29 -4.29 1.22 17.89
CA LYS A 29 -3.24 0.29 18.34
C LYS A 29 -3.46 -1.18 17.97
N GLN A 30 -4.71 -1.55 17.70
CA GLN A 30 -5.08 -2.90 17.30
C GLN A 30 -6.39 -2.89 16.52
N ILE A 31 -6.55 -3.85 15.62
CA ILE A 31 -7.79 -4.09 14.88
C ILE A 31 -8.17 -5.55 15.12
N ASN A 32 -9.36 -5.79 15.67
CA ASN A 32 -9.87 -7.14 15.95
C ASN A 32 -8.86 -8.03 16.74
N GLY A 33 -8.13 -7.43 17.70
CA GLY A 33 -7.12 -8.13 18.50
C GLY A 33 -5.76 -8.33 17.80
N LEU A 34 -5.62 -7.94 16.52
CA LEU A 34 -4.34 -7.95 15.82
C LEU A 34 -3.58 -6.65 16.08
N LYS A 35 -2.31 -6.78 16.48
CA LYS A 35 -1.38 -5.65 16.62
C LYS A 35 -1.11 -5.01 15.25
N ILE A 36 -0.93 -3.69 15.21
CA ILE A 36 -0.53 -2.95 13.99
C ILE A 36 0.68 -3.60 13.31
N GLU A 37 1.66 -4.05 14.09
CA GLU A 37 2.88 -4.68 13.57
C GLU A 37 2.55 -5.92 12.71
N THR A 38 1.59 -6.73 13.16
CA THR A 38 1.13 -7.91 12.42
C THR A 38 0.44 -7.50 11.12
N ILE A 39 -0.46 -6.50 11.19
CA ILE A 39 -1.18 -5.98 10.01
C ILE A 39 -0.20 -5.39 9.00
N SER A 40 0.78 -4.62 9.47
CA SER A 40 1.84 -4.03 8.64
C SER A 40 2.69 -5.09 7.98
N ARG A 41 3.01 -6.18 8.69
CA ARG A 41 3.82 -7.29 8.17
C ARG A 41 3.05 -8.08 7.12
N LEU A 42 1.75 -8.30 7.31
CA LEU A 42 0.85 -8.91 6.33
C LEU A 42 0.71 -8.02 5.09
N GLY A 43 0.47 -6.72 5.26
CA GLY A 43 0.39 -5.77 4.17
C GLY A 43 1.68 -5.76 3.34
N ARG A 44 2.84 -5.74 4.00
CA ARG A 44 4.15 -5.85 3.33
C ARG A 44 4.25 -7.13 2.53
N PHE A 45 3.84 -8.27 3.10
CA PHE A 45 3.88 -9.55 2.41
C PHE A 45 3.02 -9.55 1.14
N VAL A 46 1.79 -9.05 1.21
CA VAL A 46 0.87 -9.01 0.05
C VAL A 46 1.42 -8.11 -1.05
N ILE A 47 1.92 -6.92 -0.72
CA ILE A 47 2.50 -6.01 -1.72
C ILE A 47 3.77 -6.60 -2.35
N HIS A 48 4.64 -7.22 -1.56
CA HIS A 48 5.88 -7.79 -2.07
C HIS A 48 5.65 -9.04 -2.90
N ASN A 49 4.58 -9.79 -2.65
CA ASN A 49 4.22 -11.00 -3.39
C ASN A 49 3.08 -10.72 -4.36
N ASN A 50 3.11 -9.56 -5.01
CA ASN A 50 2.14 -9.19 -6.03
C ASN A 50 2.56 -9.79 -7.38
N TYR A 51 1.77 -10.74 -7.87
CA TYR A 51 1.97 -11.41 -9.16
C TYR A 51 0.74 -11.25 -10.04
N PHE A 52 0.95 -11.00 -11.33
CA PHE A 52 -0.11 -11.00 -12.32
C PHE A 52 0.22 -11.98 -13.44
N SER A 53 -0.82 -12.59 -14.03
CA SER A 53 -0.67 -13.47 -15.18
C SER A 53 -1.02 -12.74 -16.47
N TYR A 54 -0.16 -12.81 -17.47
CA TYR A 54 -0.43 -12.30 -18.81
C TYR A 54 0.09 -13.28 -19.85
N ASN A 55 -0.75 -13.63 -20.82
CA ASN A 55 -0.42 -14.56 -21.91
C ASN A 55 0.20 -15.90 -21.42
N GLY A 56 -0.39 -16.50 -20.37
CA GLY A 56 0.08 -17.76 -19.78
C GLY A 56 1.38 -17.69 -18.99
N LYS A 57 1.95 -16.49 -18.79
CA LYS A 57 3.16 -16.26 -18.00
C LYS A 57 2.83 -15.47 -16.73
N TYR A 58 3.54 -15.78 -15.65
CA TYR A 58 3.45 -15.05 -14.38
C TYR A 58 4.55 -14.01 -14.29
N TYR A 59 4.17 -12.80 -13.89
CA TYR A 59 5.06 -11.66 -13.74
C TYR A 59 4.99 -11.15 -12.31
N HIS A 60 6.16 -10.87 -11.75
CA HIS A 60 6.28 -10.26 -10.44
C HIS A 60 6.28 -8.75 -10.56
N GLN A 61 5.34 -8.09 -9.88
CA GLN A 61 5.23 -6.64 -9.91
C GLN A 61 6.15 -6.03 -8.84
N VAL A 62 7.25 -5.44 -9.30
CA VAL A 62 8.29 -4.83 -8.44
C VAL A 62 7.99 -3.40 -8.01
N ARG A 63 6.96 -2.75 -8.59
CA ARG A 63 6.54 -1.38 -8.29
C ARG A 63 5.02 -1.26 -8.27
N GLY A 64 4.51 -0.46 -7.32
CA GLY A 64 3.07 -0.33 -7.11
C GLY A 64 2.42 -1.63 -6.63
N GLY A 65 1.11 -1.67 -6.74
CA GLY A 65 0.29 -2.85 -6.47
C GLY A 65 -0.68 -3.14 -7.62
N ALA A 66 -1.37 -4.27 -7.53
CA ALA A 66 -2.44 -4.60 -8.48
C ALA A 66 -3.56 -3.56 -8.33
N MET A 67 -4.02 -2.99 -9.45
CA MET A 67 -5.05 -1.94 -9.45
C MET A 67 -6.37 -2.42 -8.83
N ASP A 68 -6.72 -3.68 -9.05
CA ASP A 68 -7.95 -4.29 -8.53
C ASP A 68 -7.82 -4.76 -7.07
N SER A 69 -6.67 -4.55 -6.42
CA SER A 69 -6.48 -4.91 -5.02
C SER A 69 -6.96 -3.79 -4.10
N SER A 70 -7.92 -4.12 -3.24
CA SER A 70 -8.42 -3.23 -2.18
C SER A 70 -7.31 -2.74 -1.25
N LEU A 71 -6.27 -3.55 -1.05
CA LEU A 71 -5.08 -3.15 -0.29
C LEU A 71 -4.29 -2.07 -1.03
N THR A 72 -4.06 -2.22 -2.34
CA THR A 72 -3.35 -1.22 -3.15
C THR A 72 -4.07 0.12 -3.10
N LEU A 73 -5.40 0.12 -3.20
CA LEU A 73 -6.21 1.32 -3.09
C LEU A 73 -6.04 2.02 -1.73
N THR A 74 -6.09 1.24 -0.65
CA THR A 74 -5.89 1.75 0.71
C THR A 74 -4.51 2.36 0.89
N ILE A 75 -3.48 1.71 0.35
CA ILE A 75 -2.09 2.16 0.39
C ILE A 75 -1.92 3.47 -0.39
N ALA A 76 -2.51 3.55 -1.58
CA ALA A 76 -2.49 4.75 -2.40
C ALA A 76 -3.08 5.96 -1.67
N ASN A 77 -4.24 5.77 -1.04
CA ASN A 77 -4.91 6.82 -0.28
C ASN A 77 -4.08 7.28 0.92
N CYS A 78 -3.52 6.33 1.69
CA CYS A 78 -2.65 6.67 2.82
C CYS A 78 -1.39 7.41 2.35
N PHE A 79 -0.77 6.93 1.28
CA PHE A 79 0.43 7.54 0.72
C PHE A 79 0.17 8.97 0.25
N MET A 80 -0.89 9.18 -0.55
CA MET A 80 -1.28 10.50 -1.03
C MET A 80 -1.63 11.46 0.10
N PHE A 81 -2.32 10.99 1.14
CA PHE A 81 -2.64 11.80 2.31
C PHE A 81 -1.37 12.38 2.95
N PHE A 82 -0.35 11.56 3.23
CA PHE A 82 0.89 12.06 3.82
C PHE A 82 1.75 12.85 2.85
N PHE A 83 1.82 12.44 1.59
CA PHE A 83 2.57 13.15 0.55
C PHE A 83 2.07 14.59 0.36
N LEU A 84 0.75 14.80 0.32
CA LEU A 84 0.17 16.14 0.20
C LEU A 84 0.42 17.02 1.44
N ASN A 85 0.39 16.41 2.63
CA ASN A 85 0.66 17.12 3.89
C ASN A 85 2.15 17.48 4.08
N GLU A 86 3.09 16.75 3.47
CA GLU A 86 4.52 17.09 3.50
C GLU A 86 4.88 18.23 2.51
N ILE A 87 4.00 18.53 1.53
CA ILE A 87 4.22 19.56 0.50
C ILE A 87 3.49 20.87 0.83
N SER A 88 2.55 20.86 1.79
CA SER A 88 1.80 22.05 2.26
C SER A 88 2.50 22.73 3.44
#